data_AF-A0A9N9FJL7-F1
#
_entry.id   AF-A0A9N9FJL7-F1
#
_cell.length_a   1.000
_cell.length_b   1.000
_cell.length_c   1.000
_cell.angle_alpha   90.00
_cell.angle_beta   90.00
_cell.angle_gamma   90.00
#
_symmetry.space_group_name_H-M   'P 1'
#
loop_
_entity.id
_entity.type
_entity.pdbx_description
1 polymer ?
#
loop_
_entity_poly.entity_id
_entity_poly.type
_entity_poly.pdbx_seq_one_letter_code
_entity_poly.pdbx_strand_id
1 'polypeptide(L)'
;MTEFPPIDFSTTTTTSLVDDSTSDFLAREQAILGEDAARFGGINGSANELERFPDLSTGDVDPTTLNVTPSIGIGLGLGNEFPPVSAISDITRAQQTIDEREERNREKHEKTIEQAHADIDRFYEDYNAKKINILKQNEIDEAEFLAERERLASGTTWERVCKILGLTSAQSKTPFINQKDVTRFKELLLSLKSDENAPGAAGY
;
A
#
# COMPACT_ATOMS: atom_id res chain seq x y z
N MET A 1 0.22 0.46 31.82
CA MET A 1 1.11 -0.03 30.76
C MET A 1 1.07 -1.54 30.81
N THR A 2 0.28 -2.16 29.95
CA THR A 2 0.14 -3.63 29.86
C THR A 2 1.27 -4.15 28.98
N GLU A 3 2.21 -4.83 29.61
CA GLU A 3 3.39 -5.44 28.99
C GLU A 3 2.99 -6.66 28.15
N PHE A 4 3.57 -6.80 26.96
CA PHE A 4 3.29 -7.89 26.03
C PHE A 4 3.95 -9.20 26.49
N PRO A 5 3.31 -10.37 26.29
CA PRO A 5 3.89 -11.65 26.67
C PRO A 5 5.09 -12.03 25.77
N PRO A 6 6.10 -12.72 26.32
CA PRO A 6 7.29 -13.12 25.58
C PRO A 6 6.98 -14.28 24.61
N ILE A 7 7.52 -14.17 23.39
CA ILE A 7 7.37 -15.16 22.32
C ILE A 7 8.45 -16.23 22.53
N ASP A 8 8.02 -17.48 22.76
CA ASP A 8 8.89 -18.65 22.79
C ASP A 8 9.17 -19.12 21.35
N PHE A 9 10.45 -19.17 20.97
CA PHE A 9 10.91 -19.58 19.64
C PHE A 9 11.05 -21.11 19.47
N SER A 10 10.66 -21.91 20.46
CA SER A 10 10.87 -23.36 20.44
C SER A 10 9.63 -24.17 20.04
N THR A 11 9.12 -23.98 18.82
CA THR A 11 8.33 -24.95 18.01
C THR A 11 7.96 -24.21 16.72
N THR A 12 8.36 -24.58 15.52
CA THR A 12 8.02 -25.83 14.83
C THR A 12 8.96 -26.07 13.64
N THR A 13 9.45 -27.31 13.56
CA THR A 13 9.56 -28.10 12.32
C THR A 13 10.35 -27.50 11.16
N THR A 14 11.63 -27.87 11.15
CA THR A 14 12.39 -28.28 9.96
C THR A 14 11.52 -29.08 8.97
N THR A 15 11.07 -28.45 7.90
CA THR A 15 10.76 -29.13 6.62
C THR A 15 11.14 -28.17 5.50
N SER A 16 12.16 -28.57 4.72
CA SER A 16 12.44 -28.18 3.34
C SER A 16 11.38 -27.29 2.69
N LEU A 17 11.73 -26.09 2.22
CA LEU A 17 11.17 -25.37 1.06
C LEU A 17 11.75 -23.93 1.03
N VAL A 18 13.03 -23.80 0.66
CA VAL A 18 13.67 -22.48 0.42
C VAL A 18 13.21 -21.86 -0.91
N ASP A 19 12.39 -22.56 -1.69
CA ASP A 19 11.94 -22.14 -3.03
C ASP A 19 10.49 -21.60 -3.05
N ASP A 20 9.69 -21.86 -2.01
CA ASP A 20 8.23 -21.57 -2.03
C ASP A 20 7.84 -20.24 -1.37
N SER A 21 8.70 -19.68 -0.51
CA SER A 21 8.45 -18.36 0.08
C SER A 21 8.70 -17.21 -0.91
N THR A 22 9.64 -17.41 -1.84
CA THR A 22 9.97 -16.42 -2.87
C THR A 22 8.96 -16.45 -4.01
N SER A 23 8.47 -17.64 -4.37
CA SER A 23 7.42 -17.83 -5.38
C SER A 23 6.09 -17.19 -4.94
N ASP A 24 5.72 -17.32 -3.66
CA ASP A 24 4.49 -16.73 -3.10
C ASP A 24 4.54 -15.20 -3.11
N PHE A 25 5.70 -14.61 -2.78
CA PHE A 25 5.92 -13.16 -2.91
C PHE A 25 5.78 -12.70 -4.37
N LEU A 26 6.42 -13.39 -5.32
CA LEU A 26 6.34 -13.04 -6.74
C LEU A 26 4.93 -13.21 -7.32
N ALA A 27 4.23 -14.27 -6.96
CA ALA A 27 2.86 -14.51 -7.39
C ALA A 27 1.91 -13.44 -6.84
N ARG A 28 2.10 -13.02 -5.59
CA ARG A 28 1.34 -11.95 -4.96
C ARG A 28 1.59 -10.59 -5.62
N GLU A 29 2.85 -10.24 -5.88
CA GLU A 29 3.20 -9.00 -6.58
C GLU A 29 2.69 -9.01 -8.03
N GLN A 30 2.76 -10.15 -8.71
CA GLN A 30 2.25 -10.32 -10.07
C GLN A 30 0.71 -10.21 -10.13
N ALA A 31 -0.01 -10.70 -9.13
CA ALA A 31 -1.47 -10.56 -9.06
C ALA A 31 -1.91 -9.11 -8.84
N ILE A 32 -1.12 -8.32 -8.10
CA ILE A 32 -1.39 -6.90 -7.83
C ILE A 32 -1.08 -6.04 -9.07
N LEU A 33 0.00 -6.32 -9.79
CA LEU A 33 0.44 -5.55 -10.96
C LEU A 33 -0.14 -6.05 -12.29
N GLY A 34 -0.69 -7.26 -12.34
CA GLY A 34 -1.28 -7.85 -13.54
C GLY A 34 -0.29 -8.00 -14.70
N GLU A 35 -0.74 -7.72 -15.93
CA GLU A 35 0.07 -7.81 -17.15
C GLU A 35 1.30 -6.88 -17.13
N ASP A 36 1.26 -5.81 -16.34
CA ASP A 36 2.36 -4.83 -16.18
C ASP A 36 3.56 -5.42 -15.41
N ALA A 37 3.37 -6.50 -14.63
CA ALA A 37 4.46 -7.22 -13.97
C ALA A 37 5.47 -7.82 -14.99
N ALA A 38 5.02 -8.16 -16.20
CA ALA A 38 5.89 -8.67 -17.27
C ALA A 38 6.88 -7.61 -17.80
N ARG A 39 6.62 -6.31 -17.56
CA ARG A 39 7.57 -5.23 -17.92
C ARG A 39 8.83 -5.27 -17.07
N PHE A 40 8.76 -5.79 -15.84
CA PHE A 40 9.91 -5.93 -14.95
C PHE A 40 10.69 -7.24 -15.17
N GLY A 41 10.04 -8.28 -15.70
CA GLY A 41 10.70 -9.53 -16.12
C GLY A 41 11.52 -9.41 -17.42
N GLY A 42 11.40 -8.27 -18.11
CA GLY A 42 12.05 -7.96 -19.38
C GLY A 42 13.54 -7.60 -19.32
N ILE A 43 14.28 -7.97 -18.26
CA ILE A 43 15.75 -7.81 -18.22
C ILE A 43 16.46 -8.75 -19.22
N ASN A 44 15.71 -9.53 -20.01
CA ASN A 44 16.23 -10.30 -21.13
C ASN A 44 15.57 -9.94 -22.48
N GLY A 45 15.38 -8.63 -22.77
CA GLY A 45 14.65 -8.26 -24.00
C GLY A 45 14.62 -6.81 -24.48
N SER A 46 15.67 -6.01 -24.25
CA SER A 46 16.07 -4.95 -25.19
C SER A 46 17.51 -4.55 -24.89
N ALA A 47 18.44 -5.22 -25.56
CA ALA A 47 19.87 -4.91 -25.56
C ALA A 47 20.20 -3.55 -26.23
N ASN A 48 19.25 -2.62 -26.32
CA ASN A 48 19.45 -1.29 -26.89
C ASN A 48 19.36 -0.15 -25.85
N GLU A 49 19.04 -0.45 -24.58
CA GLU A 49 19.07 0.57 -23.52
C GLU A 49 20.20 0.36 -22.50
N LEU A 50 20.93 -0.76 -22.61
CA LEU A 50 22.15 -1.02 -21.83
C LEU A 50 23.43 -0.45 -22.51
N GLU A 51 23.36 -0.07 -23.78
CA GLU A 51 24.43 0.63 -24.52
C GLU A 51 24.62 2.10 -24.09
N ARG A 52 23.80 2.59 -23.15
CA ARG A 52 23.87 3.95 -22.62
C ARG A 52 24.61 4.08 -21.29
N PHE A 53 24.98 2.94 -20.70
CA PHE A 53 25.91 2.88 -19.59
C PHE A 53 27.19 2.20 -20.07
N PRO A 54 28.38 2.76 -19.79
CA PRO A 54 29.62 2.11 -20.17
C PRO A 54 29.74 0.76 -19.45
N ASP A 55 29.79 -0.33 -20.22
CA ASP A 55 30.09 -1.67 -19.73
C ASP A 55 31.56 -1.73 -19.25
N LEU A 56 31.77 -2.00 -17.97
CA LEU A 56 33.09 -2.17 -17.34
C LEU A 56 33.45 -3.63 -17.10
N SER A 57 32.69 -4.59 -17.64
CA SER A 57 32.86 -6.02 -17.32
C SER A 57 33.27 -6.90 -18.51
N THR A 58 33.24 -6.42 -19.76
CA THR A 58 33.62 -7.25 -20.91
C THR A 58 34.66 -6.57 -21.80
N GLY A 59 35.90 -6.56 -21.32
CA GLY A 59 37.05 -6.23 -22.14
C GLY A 59 38.24 -7.06 -21.69
N ASP A 60 38.64 -8.01 -22.53
CA ASP A 60 40.01 -8.48 -22.53
C ASP A 60 40.93 -7.25 -22.47
N VAL A 61 41.69 -7.15 -21.38
CA VAL A 61 42.71 -6.14 -21.18
C VAL A 61 43.88 -6.46 -22.11
N ASP A 62 43.79 -6.01 -23.36
CA ASP A 62 44.98 -5.64 -24.11
C ASP A 62 45.49 -4.32 -23.47
N PRO A 63 46.69 -4.29 -22.87
CA PRO A 63 47.09 -3.23 -21.93
C PRO A 63 47.42 -1.88 -22.58
N THR A 64 46.86 -1.55 -23.75
CA THR A 64 47.36 -0.44 -24.56
C THR A 64 46.38 0.70 -24.85
N THR A 65 45.08 0.63 -24.51
CA THR A 65 44.16 1.72 -24.92
C THR A 65 42.98 1.97 -24.00
N LEU A 66 43.18 2.70 -22.89
CA LEU A 66 42.14 3.57 -22.30
C LEU A 66 42.78 4.83 -21.69
N ASN A 67 42.74 5.91 -22.47
CA ASN A 67 43.06 7.27 -22.07
C ASN A 67 41.76 8.08 -22.07
N VAL A 68 41.00 8.05 -20.97
CA VAL A 68 40.17 9.19 -20.53
C VAL A 68 40.16 9.21 -19.00
N THR A 69 41.33 9.51 -18.45
CA THR A 69 41.46 10.06 -17.09
C THR A 69 41.35 11.58 -17.23
N PRO A 70 40.63 12.33 -16.37
CA PRO A 70 40.98 13.74 -16.22
C PRO A 70 42.43 13.74 -15.78
N SER A 71 43.32 14.15 -16.68
CA SER A 71 44.76 14.09 -16.46
C SER A 71 45.12 15.12 -15.39
N ILE A 72 44.97 14.74 -14.12
CA ILE A 72 45.86 15.24 -13.08
C ILE A 72 47.14 14.44 -13.30
N GLY A 73 48.00 14.99 -14.14
CA GLY A 73 49.37 14.49 -14.29
C GLY A 73 50.11 14.67 -12.97
N ILE A 74 49.91 13.75 -12.03
CA ILE A 74 50.88 13.53 -10.95
C ILE A 74 51.97 12.66 -11.54
N GLY A 75 52.73 13.25 -12.47
CA GLY A 75 54.03 12.75 -12.82
C GLY A 75 54.91 12.96 -11.60
N LEU A 76 55.41 11.87 -11.03
CA LEU A 76 56.55 11.90 -10.11
C LEU A 76 57.82 12.25 -10.89
N GLY A 77 57.85 13.45 -11.46
CA GLY A 77 59.05 14.17 -11.83
C GLY A 77 59.23 15.24 -10.77
N LEU A 78 60.10 15.00 -9.80
CA LEU A 78 60.51 16.01 -8.82
C LEU A 78 61.36 17.07 -9.52
N GLY A 79 60.71 17.91 -10.33
CA GLY A 79 61.13 19.28 -10.53
C GLY A 79 60.56 20.07 -9.36
N ASN A 80 61.42 20.49 -8.43
CA ASN A 80 61.08 21.27 -7.25
C ASN A 80 60.59 22.71 -7.56
N GLU A 81 59.89 22.94 -8.67
CA GLU A 81 59.22 24.21 -8.91
C GLU A 81 57.89 24.25 -8.15
N PHE A 82 57.93 24.93 -7.01
CA PHE A 82 56.74 25.32 -6.26
C PHE A 82 55.73 25.98 -7.20
N PRO A 83 54.44 25.61 -7.14
CA PRO A 83 53.42 26.29 -7.93
C PRO A 83 53.46 27.79 -7.62
N PRO A 84 53.25 28.66 -8.62
CA PRO A 84 53.25 30.10 -8.40
C PRO A 84 52.20 30.46 -7.34
N VAL A 85 52.52 31.43 -6.47
CA VAL A 85 51.68 31.84 -5.32
C VAL A 85 50.22 32.14 -5.71
N SER A 86 49.95 32.54 -6.96
CA SER A 86 48.60 32.74 -7.49
C SER A 86 47.75 31.46 -7.56
N ALA A 87 48.35 30.30 -7.84
CA ALA A 87 47.64 29.02 -7.87
C ALA A 87 47.13 28.62 -6.48
N ILE A 88 47.85 28.99 -5.42
CA ILE A 88 47.45 28.73 -4.02
C ILE A 88 46.25 29.60 -3.63
N SER A 89 46.18 30.85 -4.10
CA SER A 89 45.00 31.71 -3.87
C SER A 89 43.76 31.21 -4.62
N ASP A 90 43.93 30.65 -5.81
CA ASP A 90 42.82 30.09 -6.59
C ASP A 90 42.24 28.83 -5.92
N ILE A 91 43.10 27.98 -5.35
CA ILE A 91 42.68 26.83 -4.52
C ILE A 91 41.88 27.29 -3.30
N THR A 92 42.33 28.36 -2.63
CA THR A 92 41.64 28.89 -1.44
C THR A 92 40.24 29.44 -1.79
N ARG A 93 40.13 30.16 -2.91
CA ARG A 93 38.82 30.65 -3.41
C ARG A 93 37.91 29.49 -3.82
N ALA A 94 38.46 28.45 -4.47
CA ALA A 94 37.67 27.27 -4.82
C ALA A 94 37.13 26.57 -3.56
N GLN A 95 37.94 26.43 -2.52
CA GLN A 95 37.51 25.86 -1.23
C GLN A 95 36.34 26.65 -0.62
N GLN A 96 36.42 27.98 -0.60
CA GLN A 96 35.32 28.83 -0.10
C GLN A 96 34.01 28.58 -0.86
N THR A 97 34.07 28.44 -2.19
CA THR A 97 32.86 28.14 -2.98
C THR A 97 32.31 26.74 -2.77
N ILE A 98 33.17 25.77 -2.41
CA ILE A 98 32.76 24.41 -2.04
C ILE A 98 32.07 24.46 -0.68
N ASP A 99 32.65 25.13 0.31
CA ASP A 99 32.08 25.25 1.65
C ASP A 99 30.67 25.88 1.60
N GLU A 100 30.48 26.96 0.83
CA GLU A 100 29.16 27.58 0.63
C GLU A 100 28.15 26.67 -0.06
N ARG A 101 28.60 25.80 -0.97
CA ARG A 101 27.73 24.83 -1.65
C ARG A 101 27.38 23.66 -0.73
N GLU A 102 28.34 23.17 0.03
CA GLU A 102 28.16 22.13 1.02
C GLU A 102 27.19 22.57 2.12
N GLU A 103 27.26 23.83 2.56
CA GLU A 103 26.32 24.35 3.56
C GLU A 103 24.89 24.42 3.02
N ARG A 104 24.69 24.97 1.82
CA ARG A 104 23.37 24.92 1.15
C ARG A 104 22.88 23.50 0.90
N ASN A 105 23.78 22.55 0.69
CA ASN A 105 23.40 21.15 0.49
C ASN A 105 23.02 20.49 1.82
N ARG A 106 23.74 20.80 2.90
CA ARG A 106 23.47 20.36 4.27
C ARG A 106 22.08 20.81 4.73
N GLU A 107 21.76 22.09 4.55
CA GLU A 107 20.42 22.63 4.89
C GLU A 107 19.29 21.94 4.12
N LYS A 108 19.49 21.65 2.82
CA LYS A 108 18.49 20.93 2.02
C LYS A 108 18.35 19.49 2.46
N HIS A 109 19.46 18.85 2.80
CA HIS A 109 19.45 17.49 3.28
C HIS A 109 18.72 17.39 4.63
N GLU A 110 19.00 18.30 5.56
CA GLU A 110 18.31 18.40 6.84
C GLU A 110 16.81 18.61 6.65
N LYS A 111 16.39 19.58 5.82
CA LYS A 111 14.97 19.78 5.48
C LYS A 111 14.31 18.55 4.88
N THR A 112 15.05 17.80 4.07
CA THR A 112 14.54 16.56 3.45
C THR A 112 14.32 15.48 4.51
N ILE A 113 15.25 15.36 5.47
CA ILE A 113 15.15 14.44 6.59
C ILE A 113 13.97 14.83 7.48
N GLU A 114 13.87 16.11 7.87
CA GLU A 114 12.76 16.64 8.68
C GLU A 114 11.41 16.40 8.00
N GLN A 115 11.33 16.69 6.70
CA GLN A 115 10.13 16.42 5.91
C GLN A 115 9.79 14.93 5.88
N ALA A 116 10.78 14.06 5.68
CA ALA A 116 10.57 12.62 5.71
C ALA A 116 10.07 12.14 7.08
N HIS A 117 10.60 12.68 8.18
CA HIS A 117 10.10 12.38 9.53
C HIS A 117 8.66 12.85 9.72
N ALA A 118 8.35 14.09 9.33
CA ALA A 118 7.00 14.63 9.41
C ALA A 118 5.99 13.83 8.57
N ASP A 119 6.39 13.38 7.38
CA ASP A 119 5.55 12.54 6.51
C ASP A 119 5.30 11.16 7.12
N ILE A 120 6.30 10.57 7.80
CA ILE A 120 6.15 9.32 8.55
C ILE A 120 5.15 9.51 9.70
N ASP A 121 5.32 10.55 10.50
CA ASP A 121 4.43 10.82 11.65
C ASP A 121 2.99 11.05 11.17
N ARG A 122 2.82 11.88 10.13
CA ARG A 122 1.53 12.13 9.49
C ARG A 122 0.87 10.85 8.98
N PHE A 123 1.64 9.96 8.33
CA PHE A 123 1.11 8.69 7.84
C PHE A 123 0.52 7.84 8.98
N TYR A 124 1.22 7.75 10.11
CA TYR A 124 0.74 6.98 11.26
C TYR A 124 -0.45 7.64 11.95
N GLU A 125 -0.49 8.97 12.05
CA GLU A 125 -1.65 9.70 12.55
C GLU A 125 -2.89 9.44 11.68
N ASP A 126 -2.77 9.62 10.36
CA ASP A 126 -3.85 9.43 9.39
C ASP A 126 -4.30 7.96 9.36
N TYR A 127 -3.37 7.00 9.39
CA TYR A 127 -3.68 5.57 9.43
C TYR A 127 -4.41 5.19 10.72
N ASN A 128 -3.94 5.66 11.87
CA ASN A 128 -4.56 5.39 13.16
C ASN A 128 -5.94 6.03 13.23
N ALA A 129 -6.10 7.27 12.78
CA ALA A 129 -7.38 7.94 12.69
C ALA A 129 -8.35 7.16 11.80
N LYS A 130 -7.91 6.70 10.62
CA LYS A 130 -8.71 5.86 9.73
C LYS A 130 -9.12 4.54 10.39
N LYS A 131 -8.20 3.85 11.06
CA LYS A 131 -8.49 2.60 11.79
C LYS A 131 -9.53 2.84 12.89
N ILE A 132 -9.37 3.90 13.67
CA ILE A 132 -10.31 4.28 14.73
C ILE A 132 -11.68 4.60 14.13
N ASN A 133 -11.73 5.33 13.01
CA ASN A 133 -13.00 5.65 12.35
C ASN A 133 -13.70 4.41 11.79
N ILE A 134 -12.96 3.46 11.19
CA ILE A 134 -13.52 2.18 10.74
C ILE A 134 -14.06 1.39 11.93
N LEU A 135 -13.31 1.32 13.04
CA LEU A 135 -13.76 0.62 14.24
C LEU A 135 -15.05 1.24 14.81
N LYS A 136 -15.11 2.57 14.89
CA LYS A 136 -16.31 3.31 15.32
C LYS A 136 -17.48 3.09 14.38
N GLN A 137 -17.24 3.08 13.07
CA GLN A 137 -18.29 2.81 12.10
C GLN A 137 -18.83 1.39 12.26
N ASN A 138 -17.95 0.40 12.44
CA ASN A 138 -18.37 -0.98 12.72
C ASN A 138 -19.16 -1.10 14.02
N GLU A 139 -18.77 -0.36 15.08
CA GLU A 139 -19.51 -0.33 16.35
C GLU A 139 -20.91 0.26 16.17
N ILE A 140 -21.04 1.34 15.40
CA ILE A 140 -22.32 1.96 15.06
C ILE A 140 -23.15 0.99 14.21
N ASP A 141 -22.58 0.42 13.16
CA ASP A 141 -23.26 -0.51 12.25
C ASP A 141 -23.72 -1.77 13.00
N GLU A 142 -22.92 -2.28 13.95
CA GLU A 142 -23.30 -3.40 14.81
C GLU A 142 -24.45 -3.02 15.75
N ALA A 143 -24.38 -1.85 16.39
CA ALA A 143 -25.44 -1.36 17.25
C ALA A 143 -26.75 -1.14 16.47
N GLU A 144 -26.69 -0.56 15.28
CA GLU A 144 -27.83 -0.38 14.38
C GLU A 144 -28.40 -1.73 13.91
N PHE A 145 -27.54 -2.68 13.56
CA PHE A 145 -27.96 -4.03 13.17
C PHE A 145 -28.66 -4.77 14.32
N LEU A 146 -28.12 -4.67 15.55
CA LEU A 146 -28.75 -5.24 16.74
C LEU A 146 -30.10 -4.58 17.04
N ALA A 147 -30.18 -3.25 16.90
CA ALA A 147 -31.43 -2.50 17.07
C ALA A 147 -32.47 -2.88 16.02
N GLU A 148 -32.10 -3.03 14.74
CA GLU A 148 -33.03 -3.48 13.71
C GLU A 148 -33.45 -4.94 13.94
N ARG A 149 -32.55 -5.80 14.43
CA ARG A 149 -32.89 -7.17 14.85
C ARG A 149 -33.89 -7.18 16.01
N GLU A 150 -33.70 -6.33 17.02
CA GLU A 150 -34.64 -6.19 18.13
C GLU A 150 -36.00 -5.63 17.66
N ARG A 151 -35.98 -4.62 16.79
CA ARG A 151 -37.18 -4.07 16.14
C ARG A 151 -37.90 -5.09 15.27
N LEU A 152 -37.17 -6.01 14.63
CA LEU A 152 -37.73 -7.14 13.90
C LEU A 152 -38.29 -8.21 14.86
N ALA A 153 -37.70 -8.38 16.04
CA ALA A 153 -38.20 -9.27 17.06
C ALA A 153 -39.54 -8.77 17.63
N SER A 154 -39.71 -7.46 17.84
CA SER A 154 -40.95 -6.83 18.30
C SER A 154 -41.93 -6.55 17.14
N GLY A 155 -43.05 -7.27 17.05
CA GLY A 155 -44.12 -7.00 16.08
C GLY A 155 -44.90 -8.25 15.68
N THR A 156 -45.82 -8.11 14.72
CA THR A 156 -46.55 -9.27 14.18
C THR A 156 -45.61 -10.12 13.32
N THR A 157 -45.82 -11.43 13.29
CA THR A 157 -45.01 -12.35 12.47
C THR A 157 -45.00 -11.93 11.00
N TRP A 158 -46.13 -11.41 10.50
CA TRP A 158 -46.30 -10.95 9.12
C TRP A 158 -45.56 -9.64 8.82
N GLU A 159 -45.44 -8.73 9.80
CA GLU A 159 -44.62 -7.53 9.66
C GLU A 159 -43.13 -7.87 9.54
N ARG A 160 -42.66 -8.85 10.34
CA ARG A 160 -41.29 -9.38 10.24
C ARG A 160 -41.02 -10.00 8.87
N VAL A 161 -41.94 -10.83 8.36
CA VAL A 161 -41.84 -11.45 7.03
C VAL A 161 -41.80 -10.38 5.92
N CYS A 162 -42.67 -9.36 6.00
CA CYS A 162 -42.65 -8.26 5.04
C CYS A 162 -41.33 -7.49 5.05
N LYS A 163 -40.76 -7.19 6.22
CA LYS A 163 -39.48 -6.48 6.35
C LYS A 163 -38.31 -7.31 5.83
N ILE A 164 -38.21 -8.60 6.17
CA ILE A 164 -37.17 -9.51 5.67
C ILE A 164 -37.21 -9.63 4.14
N LEU A 165 -38.42 -9.68 3.57
CA LEU A 165 -38.61 -9.74 2.12
C LEU A 165 -38.45 -8.38 1.42
N GLY A 166 -38.25 -7.28 2.17
CA GLY A 166 -38.16 -5.93 1.61
C GLY A 166 -39.46 -5.44 0.96
N LEU A 167 -40.61 -5.98 1.40
CA LEU A 167 -41.91 -5.71 0.80
C LEU A 167 -42.53 -4.43 1.38
N THR A 168 -42.36 -3.32 0.66
CA THR A 168 -43.01 -2.03 0.98
C THR A 168 -44.32 -1.82 0.19
N SER A 169 -44.40 -2.38 -1.02
CA SER A 169 -45.58 -2.35 -1.90
C SER A 169 -45.70 -3.62 -2.73
N ALA A 170 -46.86 -3.90 -3.33
CA ALA A 170 -47.07 -5.08 -4.17
C ALA A 170 -46.13 -5.11 -5.40
N GLN A 171 -45.67 -3.94 -5.88
CA GLN A 171 -44.70 -3.83 -6.97
C GLN A 171 -43.23 -3.90 -6.53
N SER A 172 -42.95 -4.01 -5.23
CA SER A 172 -41.56 -4.04 -4.73
C SER A 172 -40.78 -5.23 -5.31
N LYS A 173 -39.58 -4.94 -5.83
CA LYS A 173 -38.68 -5.96 -6.38
C LYS A 173 -37.99 -6.66 -5.23
N THR A 174 -38.42 -7.88 -4.95
CA THR A 174 -37.74 -8.78 -4.02
C THR A 174 -36.42 -9.26 -4.63
N PRO A 175 -35.40 -9.60 -3.83
CA PRO A 175 -34.08 -10.00 -4.33
C PRO A 175 -34.09 -11.30 -5.16
N PHE A 176 -35.18 -12.07 -5.11
CA PHE A 176 -35.37 -13.22 -5.98
C PHE A 176 -35.69 -12.78 -7.42
N ILE A 177 -34.83 -13.16 -8.36
CA ILE A 177 -35.05 -13.02 -9.81
C ILE A 177 -36.40 -13.62 -10.16
N ASN A 178 -37.34 -12.77 -10.60
CA ASN A 178 -38.73 -13.14 -10.87
C ASN A 178 -38.81 -14.14 -12.03
N GLN A 179 -38.79 -15.44 -11.73
CA GLN A 179 -39.15 -16.48 -12.69
C GLN A 179 -40.65 -16.79 -12.70
N LYS A 180 -41.42 -16.27 -11.73
CA LYS A 180 -42.86 -16.52 -11.55
C LYS A 180 -43.54 -15.24 -11.07
N ASP A 181 -44.79 -15.00 -11.47
CA ASP A 181 -45.59 -13.88 -10.97
C ASP A 181 -46.02 -14.14 -9.52
N VAL A 182 -45.53 -13.31 -8.60
CA VAL A 182 -45.75 -13.42 -7.15
C VAL A 182 -46.66 -12.28 -6.64
N THR A 183 -47.28 -11.51 -7.54
CA THR A 183 -48.03 -10.28 -7.19
C THR A 183 -49.15 -10.56 -6.19
N ARG A 184 -49.97 -11.60 -6.44
CA ARG A 184 -51.06 -11.99 -5.51
C ARG A 184 -50.56 -12.42 -4.13
N PHE A 185 -49.38 -13.05 -4.06
CA PHE A 185 -48.78 -13.45 -2.79
C PHE A 185 -48.22 -12.24 -2.04
N LYS A 186 -47.62 -11.26 -2.73
CA LYS A 186 -47.19 -9.99 -2.13
C LYS A 186 -48.38 -9.20 -1.58
N GLU A 187 -49.49 -9.15 -2.31
CA GLU A 187 -50.75 -8.53 -1.85
C GLU A 187 -51.31 -9.23 -0.61
N LEU A 188 -51.31 -10.58 -0.59
CA LEU A 188 -51.74 -11.35 0.58
C LEU A 188 -50.87 -11.04 1.82
N LEU A 189 -49.55 -10.97 1.66
CA LEU A 189 -48.62 -10.64 2.76
C LEU A 189 -48.85 -9.22 3.29
N LEU A 190 -49.12 -8.25 2.41
CA LEU A 190 -49.45 -6.88 2.79
C LEU A 190 -50.79 -6.79 3.52
N SER A 191 -51.78 -7.59 3.12
CA SER A 191 -53.06 -7.71 3.81
C SER A 191 -52.89 -8.31 5.21
N LEU A 192 -52.13 -9.41 5.33
CA LEU A 192 -51.85 -10.07 6.61
C LEU A 192 -51.02 -9.21 7.56
N LYS A 193 -50.18 -8.31 7.04
CA LYS A 193 -49.44 -7.31 7.83
C LYS A 193 -50.37 -6.33 8.54
N SER A 194 -51.47 -5.93 7.89
CA SER A 194 -52.37 -4.88 8.39
C SER A 194 -53.54 -5.42 9.21
N ASP A 195 -53.75 -6.74 9.22
CA ASP A 195 -54.84 -7.40 9.94
C ASP A 195 -54.41 -7.80 11.36
N GLU A 196 -55.07 -7.21 12.37
CA GLU A 196 -54.82 -7.47 13.79
C GLU A 196 -55.25 -8.87 14.24
N ASN A 197 -56.18 -9.51 13.53
CA ASN A 197 -56.68 -10.86 13.84
C ASN A 197 -55.97 -11.96 13.05
N ALA A 198 -54.94 -11.60 12.27
CA ALA A 198 -54.19 -12.58 11.51
C ALA A 198 -53.46 -13.58 12.43
N PRO A 199 -53.35 -14.85 12.03
CA PRO A 199 -52.62 -15.85 12.82
C PRO A 199 -51.15 -15.42 12.97
N GLY A 200 -50.66 -15.32 14.21
CA GLY A 200 -49.31 -14.81 14.51
C GLY A 200 -49.21 -13.29 14.68
N ALA A 201 -50.34 -12.57 14.73
CA ALA A 201 -50.41 -11.15 15.08
C ALA A 201 -50.29 -10.88 16.60
N ALA A 202 -50.69 -11.84 17.45
CA ALA A 202 -50.64 -11.72 18.91
C ALA A 202 -49.23 -11.91 19.54
N GLY A 203 -48.18 -12.00 18.72
CA GLY A 203 -46.82 -12.32 19.16
C GLY A 203 -46.62 -13.80 19.51
N TYR A 204 -45.36 -14.21 19.59
CA TYR A 204 -44.90 -15.50 20.14
C TYR A 204 -43.83 -15.21 21.20
#